data_AF-A0A7V2LRA3-F1
#
_entry.id   AF-A0A7V2LRA3-F1
#
_cell.length_a   1.000
_cell.length_b   1.000
_cell.length_c   1.000
_cell.angle_alpha   90.00
_cell.angle_beta   90.00
_cell.angle_gamma   90.00
#
_symmetry.space_group_name_H-M   'P 1'
#
loop_
_entity.id
_entity.type
_entity.pdbx_description
1 polymer ?
#
loop_
_entity_poly.entity_id
_entity_poly.type
_entity_poly.pdbx_seq_one_letter_code
_entity_poly.pdbx_strand_id
1 'polypeptide(L)'
;MNFWDIIAIQPMTNILIVLTDFLFNNFGLAIILLTLVVNGALLPLTLKQTRASKAMQNLQPKMTELQKKYAKDKQKLAQEQMRLYKESGINPAGCLLPLLIQMPIWIALFQSIMRVLAVIPENLVGLSPYLYSWPSVYSALPLDNHFLWLNLASGDMFLALLVGGTTWVQQKMVMAPTVDPAQKTQSSLMLWMMPILFAFLTLSFPSGLALYWITSNLFRIGAQYFIGGWGGLVKTAPKKPTGRDKKYKERIAEVEKPAEGADIVVPGSAQEEGLSDEESGGKRPDRGGGYPKSIRAVKRQPRRGGSHRRKRG
;
A
#
# COMPACT_ATOMS: atom_id res chain seq x y z
N MET A 1 6.14 -35.50 2.70
CA MET A 1 5.98 -34.13 2.17
C MET A 1 4.68 -33.57 2.70
N ASN A 2 4.72 -32.38 3.27
CA ASN A 2 3.56 -31.69 3.82
C ASN A 2 2.83 -30.90 2.73
N PHE A 3 1.64 -30.39 3.05
CA PHE A 3 0.85 -29.54 2.13
C PHE A 3 1.66 -28.36 1.56
N TRP A 4 2.48 -27.71 2.39
CA TRP A 4 3.37 -26.62 1.99
C TRP A 4 4.43 -27.06 0.97
N ASP A 5 4.93 -28.29 1.11
CA ASP A 5 5.92 -28.83 0.18
C ASP A 5 5.34 -28.99 -1.21
N ILE A 6 4.11 -29.47 -1.32
CA ILE A 6 3.44 -29.76 -2.59
C ILE A 6 3.04 -28.47 -3.32
N ILE A 7 2.52 -27.47 -2.59
CA ILE A 7 1.93 -26.27 -3.20
C ILE A 7 2.93 -25.14 -3.39
N ALA A 8 3.95 -25.04 -2.55
CA ALA A 8 4.88 -23.92 -2.57
C ALA A 8 6.28 -24.36 -2.99
N ILE A 9 6.89 -25.31 -2.27
CA ILE A 9 8.30 -25.65 -2.47
C ILE A 9 8.52 -26.41 -3.76
N GLN A 10 7.79 -27.50 -3.98
CA GLN A 10 7.96 -28.36 -5.13
C GLN A 10 7.79 -27.59 -6.46
N PRO A 11 6.72 -26.81 -6.69
CA PRO A 11 6.62 -26.04 -7.93
C PRO A 11 7.72 -24.98 -8.02
N MET A 12 8.05 -24.28 -6.94
CA MET A 12 9.10 -23.25 -6.93
C MET A 12 10.48 -23.83 -7.29
N THR A 13 10.87 -24.95 -6.69
CA THR A 13 12.12 -25.66 -6.98
C THR A 13 12.19 -26.12 -8.43
N ASN A 14 11.14 -26.78 -8.95
CA ASN A 14 11.16 -27.28 -10.32
C ASN A 14 11.14 -26.15 -11.34
N ILE A 15 10.37 -25.09 -11.11
CA ILE A 15 10.39 -23.90 -11.97
C ILE A 15 11.79 -23.29 -12.00
N LEU A 16 12.46 -23.15 -10.86
CA LEU A 16 13.84 -22.65 -10.82
C LEU A 16 14.80 -23.53 -11.64
N ILE A 17 14.72 -24.85 -11.51
CA ILE A 17 15.60 -25.78 -12.21
C ILE A 17 15.35 -25.72 -13.72
N VAL A 18 14.08 -25.77 -14.15
CA VAL A 18 13.70 -25.67 -15.56
C VAL A 18 14.11 -24.32 -16.16
N LEU A 19 13.94 -23.23 -15.41
CA LEU A 19 14.41 -21.91 -15.86
C LEU A 19 15.94 -21.88 -15.98
N THR A 20 16.66 -22.63 -15.16
CA THR A 20 18.12 -22.70 -15.24
C THR A 20 18.58 -23.44 -16.49
N ASP A 21 17.97 -24.59 -16.79
CA ASP A 21 18.18 -25.33 -18.04
C ASP A 21 17.91 -24.44 -19.26
N PHE A 22 16.77 -23.73 -19.24
CA PHE A 22 16.37 -22.80 -20.29
C PHE A 22 17.32 -21.60 -20.46
N LEU A 23 18.00 -21.17 -19.39
CA LEU A 23 18.91 -20.03 -19.37
C LEU A 23 20.38 -20.46 -19.40
N PHE A 24 20.70 -21.49 -20.17
CA PHE A 24 22.07 -21.96 -20.41
C PHE A 24 22.78 -22.44 -19.13
N ASN A 25 22.05 -23.13 -18.25
CA ASN A 25 22.53 -23.57 -16.94
C ASN A 25 22.99 -22.45 -16.01
N ASN A 26 22.47 -21.22 -16.20
CA ASN A 26 22.80 -20.09 -15.33
C ASN A 26 21.74 -19.89 -14.23
N PHE A 27 22.07 -20.33 -13.02
CA PHE A 27 21.15 -20.26 -11.87
C PHE A 27 20.83 -18.81 -11.47
N GLY A 28 21.77 -17.88 -11.59
CA GLY A 28 21.54 -16.47 -11.28
C GLY A 28 20.51 -15.82 -12.20
N LEU A 29 20.58 -16.09 -13.51
CA LEU A 29 19.57 -15.62 -14.47
C LEU A 29 18.20 -16.23 -14.19
N ALA A 30 18.13 -17.49 -13.78
CA ALA A 30 16.88 -18.15 -13.42
C ALA A 30 16.20 -17.45 -12.23
N ILE A 31 16.96 -17.09 -11.19
CA ILE A 31 16.45 -16.30 -10.06
C ILE A 31 15.92 -14.94 -10.55
N ILE A 32 16.69 -14.22 -11.37
CA ILE A 32 16.27 -12.91 -11.90
C ILE A 32 14.97 -13.03 -12.68
N LEU A 33 14.91 -13.94 -13.66
CA LEU A 33 13.74 -14.10 -14.53
C LEU A 33 12.50 -14.51 -13.73
N LEU A 34 12.63 -15.48 -12.83
CA LEU A 34 11.54 -15.89 -11.95
C LEU A 34 11.02 -14.72 -11.11
N THR A 35 11.94 -13.91 -10.57
CA THR A 35 11.59 -12.73 -9.77
C THR A 35 10.78 -11.73 -10.59
N LEU A 36 11.18 -11.47 -11.83
CA LEU A 36 10.48 -10.57 -12.73
C LEU A 36 9.09 -11.10 -13.10
N VAL A 37 8.96 -12.40 -13.38
CA VAL A 37 7.68 -13.04 -13.70
C VAL A 37 6.72 -12.97 -12.52
N VAL A 38 7.17 -13.33 -11.32
CA VAL A 38 6.34 -13.29 -10.10
C VAL A 38 5.90 -11.86 -9.79
N ASN A 39 6.82 -10.90 -9.83
CA ASN A 39 6.47 -9.50 -9.59
C ASN A 39 5.55 -8.93 -10.69
N GLY A 40 5.76 -9.33 -11.95
CA GLY A 40 4.87 -8.98 -13.07
C GLY A 40 3.45 -9.51 -12.88
N ALA A 41 3.31 -10.76 -12.43
CA ALA A 41 2.01 -11.35 -12.10
C ALA A 41 1.31 -10.65 -10.91
N LEU A 42 2.08 -10.16 -9.94
CA LEU A 42 1.57 -9.41 -8.79
C LEU A 42 1.31 -7.92 -9.09
N LEU A 43 1.80 -7.39 -10.21
CA LEU A 43 1.65 -5.98 -10.60
C LEU A 43 0.18 -5.48 -10.56
N PRO A 44 -0.85 -6.17 -11.10
CA PRO A 44 -2.23 -5.70 -11.02
C PRO A 44 -2.73 -5.56 -9.58
N LEU A 45 -2.27 -6.44 -8.69
CA LEU A 45 -2.57 -6.36 -7.26
C LEU A 45 -1.86 -5.17 -6.63
N THR A 46 -0.57 -4.97 -6.92
CA THR A 46 0.20 -3.81 -6.44
C THR A 46 -0.40 -2.49 -6.90
N LEU A 47 -0.91 -2.42 -8.14
CA LEU A 47 -1.63 -1.23 -8.64
C LEU A 47 -2.86 -0.88 -7.79
N LYS A 48 -3.66 -1.87 -7.40
CA LYS A 48 -4.82 -1.66 -6.52
C LYS A 48 -4.38 -1.14 -5.14
N GLN A 49 -3.29 -1.70 -4.60
CA GLN A 49 -2.73 -1.29 -3.31
C GLN A 49 -2.18 0.14 -3.35
N THR A 50 -1.43 0.51 -4.39
CA THR A 50 -0.90 1.87 -4.55
C THR A 50 -2.03 2.90 -4.67
N ARG A 51 -3.14 2.57 -5.34
CA ARG A 51 -4.33 3.44 -5.38
C ARG A 51 -4.94 3.64 -3.99
N ALA A 52 -5.07 2.58 -3.20
CA ALA A 52 -5.54 2.67 -1.82
C ALA A 52 -4.61 3.53 -0.95
N SER A 53 -3.29 3.37 -1.09
CA SER A 53 -2.30 4.21 -0.39
C SER A 53 -2.38 5.69 -0.81
N LYS A 54 -2.58 6.00 -2.10
CA LYS A 54 -2.80 7.39 -2.57
C LYS A 54 -4.10 7.98 -1.99
N ALA A 55 -5.17 7.20 -1.87
CA ALA A 55 -6.41 7.66 -1.24
C ALA A 55 -6.19 8.02 0.24
N MET A 56 -5.38 7.24 0.96
CA MET A 56 -4.97 7.55 2.34
C MET A 56 -4.11 8.81 2.43
N GLN A 57 -3.21 9.05 1.47
CA GLN A 57 -2.42 10.29 1.40
C GLN A 57 -3.31 11.52 1.26
N ASN A 58 -4.39 11.44 0.46
CA ASN A 58 -5.36 12.54 0.31
C ASN A 58 -6.12 12.86 1.61
N LEU A 59 -6.17 11.93 2.57
CA LEU A 59 -6.78 12.17 3.90
C LEU A 59 -5.82 12.80 4.91
N GLN A 60 -4.51 12.87 4.64
CA GLN A 60 -3.55 13.49 5.55
C GLN A 60 -3.90 14.91 6.02
N PRO A 61 -4.41 15.85 5.20
CA PRO A 61 -4.78 17.18 5.71
C PRO A 61 -5.88 17.09 6.78
N LYS A 62 -6.92 16.28 6.55
CA LYS A 62 -7.98 16.04 7.55
C LYS A 62 -7.46 15.34 8.79
N MET A 63 -6.53 14.41 8.61
CA MET A 63 -5.82 13.74 9.71
C MET A 63 -5.05 14.75 10.58
N THR A 64 -4.42 15.73 9.94
CA THR A 64 -3.67 16.81 10.61
C THR A 64 -4.59 17.72 11.41
N GLU A 65 -5.73 18.10 10.84
CA GLU A 65 -6.75 18.91 11.52
C GLU A 65 -7.32 18.19 12.73
N LEU A 66 -7.61 16.90 12.59
CA LEU A 66 -8.11 16.07 13.68
C LEU A 66 -7.09 15.93 14.82
N GLN A 67 -5.81 15.75 14.49
CA GLN A 67 -4.72 15.72 15.46
C GLN A 67 -4.61 17.04 16.23
N LYS A 68 -4.74 18.18 15.55
CA LYS A 68 -4.75 19.50 16.22
C LYS A 68 -5.95 19.66 17.14
N LYS A 69 -7.13 19.21 16.71
CA LYS A 69 -8.39 19.31 17.48
C LYS A 69 -8.38 18.45 18.75
N TYR A 70 -7.79 17.25 18.68
CA TYR A 70 -7.77 16.28 19.78
C TYR A 70 -6.36 16.04 20.34
N ALA A 71 -5.46 17.02 20.25
CA ALA A 71 -4.06 16.88 20.67
C ALA A 71 -3.89 16.44 22.14
N LYS A 72 -4.84 16.81 23.01
CA LYS A 72 -4.84 16.48 24.44
C LYS A 72 -5.59 15.18 24.78
N ASP A 73 -6.34 14.61 23.85
CA ASP A 73 -7.19 13.44 24.08
C ASP A 73 -6.88 12.35 23.06
N LYS A 74 -5.88 11.51 23.39
CA LYS A 74 -5.41 10.43 22.52
C LYS A 74 -6.47 9.36 22.25
N GLN A 75 -7.37 9.11 23.20
CA GLN A 75 -8.42 8.10 23.02
C GLN A 75 -9.47 8.60 22.02
N LYS A 76 -9.93 9.85 22.17
CA LYS A 76 -10.88 10.45 21.24
C LYS A 76 -10.28 10.68 19.86
N LEU A 77 -8.99 11.04 19.80
CA LEU A 77 -8.23 11.11 18.56
C LEU A 77 -8.27 9.77 17.82
N ALA A 78 -7.94 8.65 18.47
CA ALA A 78 -7.96 7.33 17.84
C ALA A 78 -9.36 6.94 17.32
N GLN A 79 -10.42 7.26 18.08
CA GLN A 79 -11.81 6.99 17.68
C GLN A 79 -12.21 7.80 16.45
N GLU A 80 -11.94 9.10 16.44
CA GLU A 80 -12.28 9.98 15.31
C GLU A 80 -11.43 9.67 14.07
N GLN A 81 -10.18 9.22 14.24
CA GLN A 81 -9.35 8.75 13.13
C GLN A 81 -9.99 7.53 12.45
N MET A 82 -10.44 6.57 13.25
CA MET A 82 -11.13 5.39 12.73
C MET A 82 -12.46 5.75 12.06
N ARG A 83 -13.20 6.70 12.65
CA ARG A 83 -14.44 7.24 12.07
C ARG A 83 -14.18 7.89 10.71
N LEU A 84 -13.14 8.73 10.61
CA LEU A 84 -12.74 9.36 9.36
C LEU A 84 -12.38 8.34 8.27
N TYR A 85 -11.67 7.26 8.61
CA TYR A 85 -11.37 6.18 7.66
C TYR A 85 -12.63 5.46 7.17
N LYS A 86 -13.56 5.15 8.10
CA LYS A 86 -14.85 4.52 7.78
C LYS A 86 -15.73 5.41 6.90
N GLU A 87 -15.88 6.69 7.25
CA GLU A 87 -16.65 7.67 6.48
C GLU A 87 -16.05 7.93 5.09
N SER A 88 -14.73 7.82 4.95
CA SER A 88 -14.03 7.97 3.68
C SER A 88 -14.01 6.69 2.84
N GLY A 89 -14.54 5.57 3.36
CA GLY A 89 -14.57 4.27 2.67
C GLY A 89 -13.17 3.66 2.43
N ILE A 90 -12.15 4.10 3.17
CA ILE A 90 -10.76 3.64 3.00
C ILE A 90 -10.45 2.58 4.06
N ASN A 91 -10.07 1.38 3.63
CA ASN A 91 -9.68 0.30 4.53
C ASN A 91 -8.15 0.31 4.76
N PRO A 92 -7.65 0.58 5.97
CA PRO A 92 -6.21 0.54 6.27
C PRO A 92 -5.59 -0.86 6.09
N ALA A 93 -6.37 -1.93 6.22
CA ALA A 93 -5.89 -3.31 6.02
C ALA A 93 -5.53 -3.61 4.55
N GLY A 94 -6.07 -2.85 3.59
CA GLY A 94 -5.72 -2.98 2.18
C GLY A 94 -4.23 -2.74 1.89
N CYS A 95 -3.54 -2.00 2.77
CA CYS A 95 -2.10 -1.75 2.70
C CYS A 95 -1.24 -2.92 3.20
N LEU A 96 -1.81 -3.85 3.99
CA LEU A 96 -1.09 -5.00 4.56
C LEU A 96 -1.17 -6.25 3.67
N LEU A 97 -2.15 -6.29 2.76
CA LEU A 97 -2.33 -7.38 1.80
C LEU A 97 -1.08 -7.75 0.98
N PRO A 98 -0.25 -6.82 0.46
CA PRO A 98 0.96 -7.21 -0.27
C PRO A 98 1.94 -7.95 0.62
N LEU A 99 2.08 -7.53 1.88
CA LEU A 99 3.00 -8.17 2.82
C LEU A 99 2.57 -9.62 3.08
N LEU A 100 1.27 -9.86 3.28
CA LEU A 100 0.74 -11.20 3.52
C LEU A 100 0.95 -12.16 2.36
N ILE A 101 0.83 -11.67 1.11
CA ILE A 101 1.07 -12.49 -0.08
C ILE A 101 2.57 -12.66 -0.35
N GLN A 102 3.37 -11.65 -0.04
CA GLN A 102 4.80 -11.66 -0.27
C GLN A 102 5.54 -12.65 0.63
N MET A 103 5.09 -12.80 1.89
CA MET A 103 5.75 -13.65 2.88
C MET A 103 5.81 -15.13 2.43
N PRO A 104 4.70 -15.80 2.04
CA PRO A 104 4.74 -17.16 1.52
C PRO A 104 5.66 -17.32 0.29
N ILE A 105 5.62 -16.37 -0.65
CA ILE A 105 6.45 -16.40 -1.86
C ILE A 105 7.93 -16.33 -1.49
N TRP A 106 8.30 -15.44 -0.57
CA TRP A 106 9.67 -15.31 -0.10
C TRP A 106 10.15 -16.57 0.61
N ILE A 107 9.32 -17.15 1.50
CA ILE A 107 9.65 -18.41 2.21
C ILE A 107 9.83 -19.55 1.20
N ALA A 108 8.93 -19.67 0.22
CA ALA A 108 9.00 -20.71 -0.81
C ALA A 108 10.29 -20.58 -1.62
N LEU A 109 10.61 -19.38 -2.08
CA LEU A 109 11.83 -19.12 -2.85
C LEU A 109 13.09 -19.36 -2.02
N PHE A 110 13.16 -18.83 -0.80
CA PHE A 110 14.29 -19.03 0.10
C PHE A 110 14.57 -20.51 0.33
N GLN A 111 13.55 -21.28 0.72
CA GLN A 111 13.76 -22.70 0.96
C GLN A 111 14.05 -23.49 -0.32
N SER A 112 13.56 -23.05 -1.48
CA SER A 112 13.90 -23.67 -2.76
C SER A 112 15.36 -23.42 -3.11
N ILE A 113 15.83 -22.16 -3.03
CA ILE A 113 17.23 -21.79 -3.24
C ILE A 113 18.15 -22.55 -2.27
N MET A 114 17.82 -22.61 -0.97
CA MET A 114 18.62 -23.35 0.01
C MET A 114 18.74 -24.84 -0.31
N ARG A 115 17.64 -25.48 -0.75
CA ARG A 115 17.67 -26.91 -1.13
C ARG A 115 18.48 -27.16 -2.41
N VAL A 116 18.36 -26.23 -3.36
CA VAL A 116 18.98 -26.33 -4.68
C VAL A 116 20.48 -25.98 -4.64
N LEU A 117 20.89 -25.05 -3.78
CA LEU A 117 22.30 -24.68 -3.60
C LEU A 117 23.06 -25.60 -2.63
N ALA A 118 22.36 -26.36 -1.78
CA ALA A 118 22.96 -27.34 -0.87
C ALA A 118 23.48 -28.62 -1.58
N VAL A 119 23.63 -28.59 -2.91
CA VAL A 119 24.04 -29.73 -3.73
C VAL A 119 25.55 -29.98 -3.58
N ILE A 120 25.88 -30.60 -2.46
CA ILE A 120 26.96 -31.59 -2.38
C ILE A 120 26.33 -32.92 -2.84
N PRO A 121 27.03 -33.80 -3.59
CA PRO A 121 26.45 -35.04 -4.14
C PRO A 121 25.65 -35.90 -3.14
N GLU A 122 26.00 -35.84 -1.86
CA GLU A 122 25.30 -36.51 -0.75
C GLU A 122 23.87 -35.98 -0.47
N ASN A 123 23.59 -34.70 -0.77
CA ASN A 123 22.30 -34.05 -0.49
C ASN A 123 21.30 -34.14 -1.66
N LEU A 124 21.71 -34.67 -2.82
CA LEU A 124 20.82 -34.89 -3.97
C LEU A 124 19.67 -35.85 -3.63
N VAL A 125 19.90 -36.80 -2.73
CA VAL A 125 18.86 -37.72 -2.22
C VAL A 125 17.76 -36.96 -1.47
N GLY A 126 18.12 -35.89 -0.75
CA GLY A 126 17.17 -35.03 -0.05
C GLY A 126 16.35 -34.12 -0.98
N LEU A 127 16.88 -33.84 -2.18
CA LEU A 127 16.20 -33.05 -3.21
C LEU A 127 15.21 -33.90 -4.01
N SER A 128 15.51 -35.18 -4.23
CA SER A 128 14.74 -36.12 -5.07
C SER A 128 13.21 -36.09 -4.85
N PRO A 129 12.67 -36.09 -3.61
CA PRO A 129 11.22 -36.03 -3.39
C PRO A 129 10.57 -34.76 -3.96
N TYR A 130 11.32 -33.66 -4.05
CA TYR A 130 10.87 -32.36 -4.51
C TYR A 130 11.06 -32.15 -6.01
N LEU A 131 11.66 -33.10 -6.73
CA LEU A 131 11.85 -33.01 -8.16
C LEU A 131 10.67 -33.66 -8.89
N TYR A 132 10.19 -32.99 -9.93
CA TYR A 132 9.31 -33.62 -10.90
C TYR A 132 10.11 -34.58 -11.77
N SER A 133 9.44 -35.62 -12.26
CA SER A 133 10.03 -36.67 -13.11
C SER A 133 10.35 -36.20 -14.54
N TRP A 134 10.49 -34.89 -14.75
CA TRP A 134 10.74 -34.31 -16.07
C TRP A 134 12.21 -34.43 -16.46
N PRO A 135 12.55 -34.83 -17.70
CA PRO A 135 13.94 -34.99 -18.14
C PRO A 135 14.80 -33.72 -17.93
N SER A 136 14.23 -32.54 -18.17
CA SER A 136 14.88 -31.24 -18.02
C SER A 136 15.29 -30.90 -16.58
N VAL A 137 14.67 -31.53 -15.58
CA VAL A 137 14.99 -31.31 -14.18
C VAL A 137 16.27 -32.05 -13.80
N TYR A 138 16.51 -33.23 -14.38
CA TYR A 138 17.71 -34.03 -14.11
C TYR A 138 18.91 -33.60 -14.95
N SER A 139 18.69 -33.07 -16.17
CA SER A 139 19.79 -32.59 -17.04
C SER A 139 20.49 -31.34 -16.52
N ALA A 140 19.77 -30.51 -15.77
CA ALA A 140 20.28 -29.26 -15.20
C ALA A 140 21.10 -29.46 -13.92
N LEU A 141 21.20 -30.69 -13.40
CA LEU A 141 21.95 -31.02 -12.19
C LEU A 141 23.33 -31.58 -12.53
N PRO A 142 24.41 -31.19 -11.81
CA PRO A 142 24.47 -30.20 -10.74
C PRO A 142 24.48 -28.76 -11.29
N LEU A 143 23.83 -27.85 -10.56
CA LEU A 143 23.72 -26.46 -10.99
C LEU A 143 25.03 -25.70 -10.75
N ASP A 144 25.36 -24.80 -11.67
CA ASP A 144 26.45 -23.86 -11.46
C ASP A 144 26.03 -22.80 -10.45
N ASN A 145 26.81 -22.70 -9.38
CA ASN A 145 26.59 -21.75 -8.29
C ASN A 145 27.34 -20.43 -8.54
N HIS A 146 28.07 -20.30 -9.65
CA HIS A 146 28.72 -19.05 -10.04
C HIS A 146 27.80 -18.19 -10.90
N PHE A 147 27.72 -16.91 -10.56
CA PHE A 147 27.05 -15.91 -11.38
C PHE A 147 27.83 -14.61 -11.33
N LEU A 148 28.40 -14.19 -12.46
CA LEU A 148 29.30 -13.04 -12.52
C LEU A 148 30.49 -13.25 -11.56
N TRP A 149 30.67 -12.40 -10.56
CA TRP A 149 31.69 -12.52 -9.51
C TRP A 149 31.17 -13.21 -8.23
N LEU A 150 29.91 -13.65 -8.23
CA LEU A 150 29.20 -14.14 -7.05
C LEU A 150 29.27 -15.66 -6.96
N ASN A 151 29.44 -16.16 -5.74
CA ASN A 151 29.08 -17.53 -5.39
C ASN A 151 27.72 -17.52 -4.69
N LEU A 152 26.71 -18.05 -5.39
CA LEU A 152 25.30 -18.00 -4.98
C LEU A 152 25.03 -18.71 -3.66
N ALA A 153 25.88 -19.67 -3.28
CA ALA A 153 25.77 -20.46 -2.06
C ALA A 153 26.36 -19.76 -0.82
N SER A 154 27.20 -18.73 -0.99
CA SER A 154 27.80 -17.96 0.11
C SER A 154 27.24 -16.54 0.19
N GLY A 155 27.28 -15.92 1.37
CA GLY A 155 26.92 -14.50 1.54
C GLY A 155 27.92 -13.56 0.87
N ASP A 156 27.45 -12.39 0.43
CA ASP A 156 28.26 -11.36 -0.23
C ASP A 156 27.97 -9.97 0.35
N MET A 157 29.04 -9.26 0.74
CA MET A 157 28.92 -7.95 1.39
C MET A 157 28.48 -6.83 0.44
N PHE A 158 28.92 -6.87 -0.83
CA PHE A 158 28.52 -5.87 -1.81
C PHE A 158 27.02 -5.99 -2.13
N LEU A 159 26.51 -7.21 -2.26
CA LEU A 159 25.08 -7.42 -2.46
C LEU A 159 24.27 -7.04 -1.22
N ALA A 160 24.74 -7.32 0.00
CA ALA A 160 24.08 -6.88 1.22
C ALA A 160 23.91 -5.35 1.27
N LEU A 161 24.95 -4.59 0.91
CA LEU A 161 24.86 -3.13 0.79
C LEU A 161 23.88 -2.69 -0.29
N LEU A 162 23.85 -3.38 -1.44
CA LEU A 162 22.88 -3.10 -2.50
C LEU A 162 21.44 -3.44 -2.08
N VAL A 163 21.21 -4.52 -1.34
CA VAL A 163 19.90 -4.85 -0.76
C VAL A 163 19.46 -3.72 0.18
N GLY A 164 20.33 -3.26 1.08
CA GLY A 164 20.04 -2.13 1.95
C GLY A 164 19.71 -0.85 1.16
N GLY A 165 20.58 -0.47 0.21
CA GLY A 165 20.38 0.72 -0.61
C GLY A 165 19.08 0.67 -1.42
N THR A 166 18.82 -0.43 -2.12
CA THR A 166 17.60 -0.60 -2.91
C THR A 166 16.34 -0.64 -2.05
N THR A 167 16.39 -1.29 -0.88
CA THR A 167 15.26 -1.32 0.07
C THR A 167 14.96 0.07 0.59
N TRP A 168 15.99 0.84 0.92
CA TRP A 168 15.84 2.23 1.34
C TRP A 168 15.20 3.09 0.25
N VAL A 169 15.68 3.00 -1.00
CA VAL A 169 15.11 3.74 -2.14
C VAL A 169 13.65 3.35 -2.34
N GLN A 170 13.35 2.04 -2.39
CA GLN A 170 12.01 1.51 -2.58
C GLN A 170 11.06 2.01 -1.49
N GLN A 171 11.48 1.95 -0.23
CA GLN A 171 10.67 2.36 0.90
C GLN A 171 10.47 3.88 0.95
N LYS A 172 11.51 4.66 0.62
CA LYS A 172 11.45 6.12 0.52
C LYS A 172 10.49 6.59 -0.57
N MET A 173 10.42 5.90 -1.72
CA MET A 173 9.51 6.25 -2.82
C MET A 173 8.04 6.03 -2.46
N VAL A 174 7.74 5.01 -1.66
CA VAL A 174 6.36 4.64 -1.30
C VAL A 174 5.89 5.32 -0.01
N MET A 175 6.81 5.73 0.85
CA MET A 175 6.48 6.37 2.12
C MET A 175 5.84 7.75 1.91
N ALA A 176 4.68 7.94 2.53
CA ALA A 176 4.01 9.22 2.57
C ALA A 176 4.58 10.12 3.67
N PRO A 177 4.73 11.44 3.45
CA PRO A 177 5.15 12.36 4.49
C PRO A 177 4.09 12.44 5.59
N THR A 178 4.46 12.29 6.87
CA THR A 178 3.52 12.43 8.00
C THR A 178 3.83 13.70 8.77
N VAL A 179 2.78 14.38 9.27
CA VAL A 179 2.92 15.61 10.08
C VAL A 179 3.03 15.33 11.58
N ASP A 180 2.54 14.18 12.03
CA ASP A 180 2.55 13.79 13.44
C ASP A 180 3.98 13.46 13.88
N PRO A 181 4.51 14.11 14.95
CA PRO A 181 5.82 13.79 15.49
C PRO A 181 5.99 12.32 15.89
N ALA A 182 4.98 11.70 16.51
CA ALA A 182 5.06 10.30 16.93
C ALA A 182 5.10 9.36 15.71
N GLN A 183 4.22 9.60 14.74
CA GLN A 183 4.17 8.83 13.49
C GLN A 183 5.39 9.08 12.60
N LYS A 184 5.97 10.28 12.65
CA LYS A 184 7.20 10.65 11.92
C LYS A 184 8.39 9.88 12.48
N THR A 185 8.52 9.77 13.81
CA THR A 185 9.57 8.96 14.44
C THR A 185 9.41 7.50 14.06
N GLN A 186 8.21 6.93 14.17
CA GLN A 186 7.96 5.54 13.77
C GLN A 186 8.27 5.30 12.27
N SER A 187 7.86 6.21 11.39
CA SER A 187 8.11 6.10 9.94
C SER A 187 9.60 6.25 9.61
N SER A 188 10.31 7.13 10.32
CA SER A 188 11.75 7.34 10.13
C SER A 188 12.56 6.16 10.62
N LEU A 189 12.17 5.57 11.76
CA LEU A 189 12.75 4.31 12.24
C LEU A 189 12.54 3.21 11.21
N MET A 190 11.32 3.03 10.69
CA MET A 190 11.04 2.02 9.68
C MET A 190 11.89 2.21 8.41
N LEU A 191 12.07 3.46 7.97
CA LEU A 191 12.81 3.82 6.76
C LEU A 191 14.32 3.57 6.88
N TRP A 192 14.91 3.68 8.07
CA TRP A 192 16.34 3.48 8.28
C TRP A 192 16.68 2.11 8.86
N MET A 193 15.93 1.67 9.86
CA MET A 193 16.18 0.41 10.56
C MET A 193 15.97 -0.80 9.66
N MET A 194 14.87 -0.84 8.89
CA MET A 194 14.57 -2.02 8.07
C MET A 194 15.60 -2.25 6.97
N PRO A 195 16.03 -1.25 6.18
CA PRO A 195 17.08 -1.46 5.19
C PRO A 195 18.42 -1.90 5.79
N ILE A 196 18.80 -1.35 6.95
CA ILE A 196 20.04 -1.75 7.64
C ILE A 196 19.94 -3.18 8.16
N LEU A 197 18.81 -3.52 8.80
CA LEU A 197 18.53 -4.86 9.28
C LEU A 197 18.55 -5.87 8.13
N PHE A 198 17.88 -5.58 7.02
CA PHE A 198 17.87 -6.45 5.85
C PHE A 198 19.26 -6.57 5.24
N ALA A 199 20.04 -5.48 5.12
CA ALA A 199 21.42 -5.56 4.65
C ALA A 199 22.25 -6.52 5.52
N PHE A 200 22.19 -6.37 6.84
CA PHE A 200 22.91 -7.24 7.78
C PHE A 200 22.42 -8.69 7.70
N LEU A 201 21.11 -8.91 7.74
CA LEU A 201 20.49 -10.24 7.68
C LEU A 201 20.83 -10.97 6.37
N THR A 202 20.98 -10.24 5.27
CA THR A 202 21.36 -10.82 3.98
C THR A 202 22.79 -11.40 4.01
N LEU A 203 23.69 -10.88 4.86
CA LEU A 203 25.03 -11.46 5.03
C LEU A 203 24.99 -12.87 5.63
N SER A 204 23.95 -13.18 6.41
CA SER A 204 23.75 -14.50 7.00
C SER A 204 23.15 -15.52 6.03
N PHE A 205 22.77 -15.10 4.82
CA PHE A 205 22.11 -15.94 3.83
C PHE A 205 22.93 -16.05 2.54
N PRO A 206 22.68 -17.09 1.72
CA PRO A 206 23.33 -17.22 0.42
C PRO A 206 23.01 -16.04 -0.51
N SER A 207 23.99 -15.62 -1.30
CA SER A 207 23.89 -14.45 -2.17
C SER A 207 22.82 -14.61 -3.27
N GLY A 208 22.37 -15.83 -3.59
CA GLY A 208 21.19 -16.06 -4.42
C GLY A 208 19.92 -15.39 -3.87
N LEU A 209 19.76 -15.32 -2.54
CA LEU A 209 18.65 -14.60 -1.90
C LEU A 209 18.81 -13.08 -2.02
N ALA A 210 20.04 -12.58 -1.92
CA ALA A 210 20.35 -11.17 -2.10
C ALA A 210 20.03 -10.73 -3.54
N LEU A 211 20.37 -11.55 -4.53
CA LEU A 211 20.07 -11.31 -5.94
C LEU A 211 18.56 -11.20 -6.19
N TYR A 212 17.77 -12.10 -5.58
CA TYR A 212 16.31 -11.99 -5.58
C TYR A 212 15.84 -10.65 -5.00
N TRP A 213 16.32 -10.25 -3.82
CA TRP A 213 15.89 -9.01 -3.18
C TRP A 213 16.20 -7.78 -4.02
N ILE A 214 17.42 -7.69 -4.57
CA ILE A 214 17.82 -6.58 -5.43
C ILE A 214 16.91 -6.54 -6.67
N THR A 215 16.72 -7.66 -7.36
CA THR A 215 15.90 -7.73 -8.56
C THR A 215 14.44 -7.34 -8.27
N SER A 216 13.87 -7.85 -7.18
CA SER A 216 12.51 -7.55 -6.74
C SER A 216 12.36 -6.06 -6.39
N ASN A 217 13.32 -5.50 -5.65
CA ASN A 217 13.32 -4.08 -5.31
C ASN A 217 13.43 -3.19 -6.56
N LEU A 218 14.34 -3.51 -7.49
CA LEU A 218 14.50 -2.76 -8.74
C LEU A 218 13.22 -2.80 -9.59
N PHE A 219 12.58 -3.97 -9.69
CA PHE A 219 11.28 -4.08 -10.36
C PHE A 219 10.23 -3.18 -9.69
N ARG A 220 10.12 -3.23 -8.35
CA ARG A 220 9.15 -2.44 -7.59
C ARG A 220 9.43 -0.94 -7.69
N ILE A 221 10.70 -0.53 -7.71
CA ILE A 221 11.14 0.86 -7.95
C ILE A 221 10.72 1.29 -9.36
N GLY A 222 11.01 0.48 -10.37
CA GLY A 222 10.61 0.74 -11.76
C GLY A 222 9.09 0.87 -11.89
N ALA A 223 8.34 -0.10 -11.36
CA ALA A 223 6.88 -0.06 -11.33
C ALA A 223 6.36 1.20 -10.64
N GLN A 224 6.88 1.53 -9.45
CA GLN A 224 6.50 2.73 -8.72
C GLN A 224 6.79 4.01 -9.51
N TYR A 225 7.94 4.08 -10.18
CA TYR A 225 8.31 5.19 -11.05
C TYR A 225 7.29 5.39 -12.18
N PHE A 226 6.86 4.33 -12.85
CA PHE A 226 5.82 4.43 -13.89
C PHE A 226 4.42 4.74 -13.35
N ILE A 227 4.09 4.32 -12.12
CA ILE A 227 2.76 4.53 -11.51
C ILE A 227 2.59 5.90 -10.85
N GLY A 228 3.65 6.42 -10.23
CA GLY A 228 3.61 7.59 -9.35
C GLY A 228 4.86 8.46 -9.37
N GLY A 229 5.81 8.17 -10.24
CA GLY A 229 7.09 8.88 -10.32
C GLY A 229 8.01 8.59 -9.13
N TRP A 230 8.94 9.50 -8.90
CA TRP A 230 9.93 9.41 -7.83
C TRP A 230 9.36 9.56 -6.40
N GLY A 231 8.07 9.89 -6.26
CA GLY A 231 7.39 9.95 -4.97
C GLY A 231 8.14 10.77 -3.92
N GLY A 232 8.35 10.20 -2.73
CA GLY A 232 9.02 10.83 -1.60
C GLY A 232 10.51 11.18 -1.78
N LEU A 233 11.12 10.83 -2.91
CA LEU A 233 12.49 11.25 -3.27
C LEU A 233 12.53 12.67 -3.86
N VAL A 234 11.44 13.13 -4.48
CA VAL A 234 11.35 14.50 -5.02
C VAL A 234 10.50 15.33 -4.07
N LYS A 235 11.06 16.43 -3.55
CA LYS A 235 10.29 17.45 -2.83
C LYS A 235 9.35 18.14 -3.82
N THR A 236 8.16 17.59 -4.05
CA THR A 236 7.12 18.34 -4.76
C THR A 236 6.74 19.55 -3.91
N ALA A 237 7.16 20.74 -4.33
CA ALA A 237 6.69 21.99 -3.75
C ALA A 237 5.15 22.01 -3.76
N PRO A 238 4.49 22.47 -2.69
CA PRO A 238 3.04 22.55 -2.68
C PRO A 238 2.59 23.42 -3.87
N LYS A 239 1.74 22.87 -4.74
CA LYS A 239 1.09 23.68 -5.78
C LYS A 239 0.37 24.82 -5.04
N LYS A 240 0.78 26.07 -5.30
CA LYS A 240 0.11 27.27 -4.78
C LYS A 240 -1.40 27.09 -5.01
N PRO A 241 -2.26 27.33 -3.99
CA PRO A 241 -3.69 27.19 -4.17
C PRO A 241 -4.11 28.12 -5.31
N THR A 242 -4.59 27.54 -6.40
CA THR A 242 -5.19 28.31 -7.48
C THR A 242 -6.33 29.13 -6.89
N GLY A 243 -6.48 30.40 -7.28
CA GLY A 243 -7.40 31.35 -6.65
C GLY A 243 -8.88 30.91 -6.54
N ARG A 244 -9.26 29.81 -7.21
CA ARG A 244 -10.52 29.10 -7.03
C ARG A 244 -10.73 28.54 -5.61
N ASP A 245 -9.68 28.01 -4.98
CA ASP A 245 -9.76 27.44 -3.62
C ASP A 245 -9.92 28.51 -2.55
N LYS A 246 -9.32 29.69 -2.75
CA LYS A 246 -9.47 30.83 -1.84
C LYS A 246 -10.92 31.32 -1.83
N LYS A 247 -11.50 31.50 -3.02
CA LYS A 247 -12.90 31.93 -3.20
C LYS A 247 -13.92 30.87 -2.76
N TYR A 248 -13.56 29.59 -2.76
CA TYR A 248 -14.39 28.51 -2.24
C TYR A 248 -14.35 28.47 -0.71
N LYS A 249 -13.17 28.62 -0.09
CA LYS A 249 -13.01 28.72 1.36
C LYS A 249 -13.65 29.97 1.96
N GLU A 250 -13.54 31.11 1.28
CA GLU A 250 -14.22 32.36 1.70
C GLU A 250 -15.74 32.20 1.71
N ARG A 251 -16.33 31.53 0.72
CA ARG A 251 -17.78 31.25 0.69
C ARG A 251 -18.25 30.27 1.76
N ILE A 252 -17.44 29.27 2.09
CA ILE A 252 -17.79 28.35 3.20
C ILE A 252 -17.72 29.11 4.53
N ALA A 253 -16.68 29.90 4.75
CA ALA A 253 -16.54 30.71 5.96
C ALA A 253 -17.64 31.77 6.10
N GLU A 254 -18.19 32.28 4.99
CA GLU A 254 -19.30 33.24 5.00
C GLU A 254 -20.65 32.57 5.34
N VAL A 255 -20.85 31.31 4.94
CA VAL A 255 -22.05 30.51 5.28
C VAL A 255 -21.98 29.96 6.71
N GLU A 256 -20.77 29.78 7.26
CA GLU A 256 -20.52 29.24 8.60
C GLU A 256 -20.48 30.34 9.69
N LYS A 257 -20.65 31.62 9.32
CA LYS A 257 -20.86 32.68 10.31
C LYS A 257 -22.19 32.43 11.04
N PRO A 258 -22.18 32.33 12.38
CA PRO A 258 -23.44 32.30 13.13
C PRO A 258 -24.17 33.60 12.84
N ALA A 259 -25.46 33.53 12.51
CA ALA A 259 -26.29 34.72 12.46
C ALA A 259 -26.30 35.36 13.85
N GLU A 260 -25.55 36.44 14.03
CA GLU A 260 -25.74 37.34 15.16
C GLU A 260 -27.18 37.87 15.07
N GLY A 261 -28.03 37.46 16.03
CA GLY A 261 -29.36 38.04 16.21
C GLY A 261 -30.57 37.15 15.92
N ALA A 262 -30.47 35.83 16.07
CA ALA A 262 -31.67 35.00 16.24
C ALA A 262 -31.61 34.28 17.58
N ASP A 263 -32.35 34.80 18.56
CA ASP A 263 -32.60 34.15 19.84
C ASP A 263 -33.17 32.75 19.60
N ILE A 264 -32.34 31.73 19.77
CA ILE A 264 -32.81 30.36 19.96
C ILE A 264 -33.19 30.26 21.43
N VAL A 265 -34.46 30.54 21.72
CA VAL A 265 -35.08 30.15 22.99
C VAL A 265 -34.99 28.63 23.08
N VAL A 266 -34.11 28.15 23.96
CA VAL A 266 -34.11 26.77 24.44
C VAL A 266 -35.31 26.66 25.38
N PRO A 267 -36.35 25.84 25.10
CA PRO A 267 -37.34 25.56 26.12
C PRO A 267 -36.66 24.71 27.20
N GLY A 268 -36.47 25.33 28.35
CA GLY A 268 -36.00 24.69 29.56
C GLY A 268 -37.02 23.66 30.07
N SER A 269 -36.46 22.63 30.71
CA SER A 269 -37.06 21.75 31.69
C SER A 269 -38.38 22.26 32.31
N ALA A 270 -39.48 21.59 32.01
CA ALA A 270 -40.68 21.62 32.83
C ALA A 270 -40.88 20.22 33.43
N GLN A 271 -41.05 20.22 34.75
CA GLN A 271 -41.43 19.11 35.60
C GLN A 271 -42.75 18.50 35.13
N GLU A 272 -42.86 17.17 35.18
CA GLU A 272 -44.16 16.50 35.33
C GLU A 272 -44.10 15.68 36.61
N GLU A 273 -44.82 16.17 37.62
CA GLU A 273 -45.31 15.37 38.75
C GLU A 273 -46.48 14.50 38.27
N GLY A 274 -46.68 13.37 38.95
CA GLY A 274 -47.43 12.21 38.45
C GLY A 274 -48.95 12.31 38.47
N LEU A 275 -49.61 11.31 37.86
CA LEU A 275 -50.46 10.33 38.56
C LEU A 275 -50.96 9.24 37.59
N SER A 276 -50.71 7.99 37.98
CA SER A 276 -51.55 6.76 37.92
C SER A 276 -52.60 6.50 36.82
N ASP A 277 -52.44 5.30 36.26
CA ASP A 277 -53.41 4.21 36.06
C ASP A 277 -54.15 3.95 34.71
N GLU A 278 -53.91 2.71 34.26
CA GLU A 278 -54.78 1.73 33.61
C GLU A 278 -55.05 1.66 32.09
N GLU A 279 -54.68 0.47 31.58
CA GLU A 279 -55.36 -0.42 30.62
C GLU A 279 -55.37 -0.20 29.09
N SER A 280 -54.73 -1.20 28.45
CA SER A 280 -55.29 -2.08 27.41
C SER A 280 -55.48 -1.58 25.96
N GLY A 281 -54.86 -2.33 25.03
CA GLY A 281 -55.58 -2.84 23.86
C GLY A 281 -55.36 -2.20 22.48
N GLY A 282 -54.39 -2.75 21.73
CA GLY A 282 -54.49 -3.14 20.30
C GLY A 282 -55.02 -2.18 19.22
N LYS A 283 -54.16 -1.86 18.23
CA LYS A 283 -54.37 -2.05 16.76
C LYS A 283 -53.30 -1.29 15.93
N ARG A 284 -52.75 -1.95 14.90
CA ARG A 284 -52.03 -1.35 13.73
C ARG A 284 -53.06 -0.75 12.73
N PRO A 285 -52.74 -0.12 11.56
CA PRO A 285 -51.44 0.29 10.95
C PRO A 285 -51.42 1.73 10.32
N ASP A 286 -50.27 2.07 9.71
CA ASP A 286 -50.11 2.78 8.41
C ASP A 286 -49.79 4.29 8.31
N ARG A 287 -49.07 4.63 7.23
CA ARG A 287 -48.50 5.93 6.74
C ARG A 287 -47.20 6.40 7.42
N GLY A 288 -46.10 6.73 6.73
CA GLY A 288 -45.88 7.13 5.34
C GLY A 288 -45.00 8.40 5.36
N GLY A 289 -43.74 8.34 4.92
CA GLY A 289 -42.85 9.50 4.94
C GLY A 289 -41.53 9.27 4.22
N GLY A 290 -41.51 9.57 2.92
CA GLY A 290 -40.34 9.40 2.04
C GLY A 290 -39.28 10.50 2.23
N TYR A 291 -38.02 10.10 2.10
CA TYR A 291 -36.86 10.99 2.01
C TYR A 291 -36.75 11.61 0.60
N PRO A 292 -36.56 12.94 0.44
CA PRO A 292 -36.29 13.52 -0.88
C PRO A 292 -34.84 13.32 -1.34
N LYS A 293 -34.74 12.92 -2.61
CA LYS A 293 -33.53 12.72 -3.41
C LYS A 293 -32.80 14.02 -3.74
N SER A 294 -31.47 13.95 -3.69
CA SER A 294 -30.44 14.62 -4.52
C SER A 294 -30.83 15.84 -5.39
N ILE A 295 -30.20 16.99 -5.13
CA ILE A 295 -30.16 18.12 -6.07
C ILE A 295 -28.93 18.02 -6.98
N ARG A 296 -29.18 17.73 -8.26
CA ARG A 296 -28.28 18.01 -9.38
C ARG A 296 -29.11 18.72 -10.46
N ALA A 297 -29.03 20.05 -10.51
CA ALA A 297 -29.53 20.83 -11.64
C ALA A 297 -28.77 22.16 -11.74
N VAL A 298 -27.71 22.18 -12.55
CA VAL A 298 -27.02 23.41 -12.97
C VAL A 298 -27.78 23.96 -14.18
N LYS A 299 -28.54 25.05 -13.99
CA LYS A 299 -29.20 25.78 -15.08
C LYS A 299 -28.24 26.86 -15.60
N ARG A 300 -27.79 26.74 -16.86
CA ARG A 300 -27.02 27.77 -17.58
C ARG A 300 -27.96 28.91 -17.99
N GLN A 301 -27.65 30.16 -17.64
CA GLN A 301 -28.32 31.35 -18.18
C GLN A 301 -27.59 31.86 -19.45
N PRO A 302 -28.32 32.38 -20.46
CA PRO A 302 -27.71 32.99 -21.64
C PRO A 302 -27.38 34.48 -21.42
N ARG A 303 -26.27 34.93 -22.03
CA ARG A 303 -25.76 36.32 -22.02
C ARG A 303 -26.72 37.27 -22.75
N ARG A 304 -27.12 38.37 -22.09
CA ARG A 304 -27.77 39.52 -22.73
C ARG A 304 -26.73 40.39 -23.44
N GLY A 305 -27.05 40.78 -24.68
CA GLY A 305 -26.23 41.59 -25.57
C GLY A 305 -26.19 43.07 -25.21
N GLY A 306 -25.05 43.70 -25.49
CA GLY A 306 -24.85 45.14 -25.41
C GLY A 306 -24.85 45.76 -26.80
N SER A 307 -25.75 46.71 -27.02
CA SER A 307 -25.85 47.55 -28.22
C SER A 307 -24.63 48.47 -28.36
N HIS A 308 -24.02 48.53 -29.55
CA HIS A 308 -23.11 49.60 -29.93
C HIS A 308 -23.74 50.49 -31.00
N ARG A 309 -23.84 51.77 -30.65
CA ARG A 309 -24.44 52.87 -31.42
C ARG A 309 -23.36 53.45 -32.35
N ARG A 310 -23.63 53.43 -33.66
CA ARG A 310 -22.86 54.17 -34.68
C ARG A 310 -22.99 55.68 -34.46
N LYS A 311 -21.89 56.43 -34.60
CA LYS A 311 -21.90 57.82 -35.07
C LYS A 311 -20.72 58.06 -36.01
N ARG A 312 -21.05 58.79 -37.08
CA ARG A 312 -20.23 59.19 -38.23
C ARG A 312 -19.07 60.10 -37.84
N GLY A 313 -18.02 60.03 -38.65
CA GLY A 313 -16.91 60.96 -38.84
C GLY A 313 -16.16 60.48 -40.07
#